data_AF-A0A2A5M167-F1
#
_entry.id   AF-A0A2A5M167-F1
#
_cell.length_a   1.000
_cell.length_b   1.000
_cell.length_c   1.000
_cell.angle_alpha   90.00
_cell.angle_beta   90.00
_cell.angle_gamma   90.00
#
_symmetry.space_group_name_H-M   'P 1'
#
loop_
_entity.id
_entity.type
_entity.pdbx_description
1 polymer ?
#
loop_
_entity_poly.entity_id
_entity_poly.type
_entity_poly.pdbx_seq_one_letter_code
_entity_poly.pdbx_strand_id
1 'polypeptide(L)' 'MPGIRIDQQTTGLGALSWMENYSRRQQFRRMANSLLAEKDDVLSDLGYERRDLFVALNLPLRSDALRYLQQQRRR' A
#
# COMPACT_ATOMS: atom_id res chain seq x y z
N MET A 1 5.52 5.36 -45.87
CA MET A 1 5.20 6.27 -44.75
C MET A 1 4.00 5.72 -44.00
N PRO A 2 4.14 4.98 -42.89
CA PRO A 2 3.00 4.59 -42.08
C PRO A 2 2.85 5.56 -40.90
N GLY A 3 1.70 6.24 -40.85
CA GLY A 3 1.32 7.14 -39.76
C GLY A 3 1.04 6.37 -38.48
N ILE A 4 1.83 6.64 -37.45
CA ILE A 4 1.60 6.15 -36.10
C ILE A 4 0.46 6.98 -35.51
N ARG A 5 -0.73 6.38 -35.41
CA ARG A 5 -1.82 6.90 -34.56
C ARG A 5 -1.43 6.63 -33.11
N ILE A 6 -0.88 7.65 -32.45
CA ILE A 6 -0.67 7.60 -30.99
C ILE A 6 -2.03 7.80 -30.33
N ASP A 7 -2.53 6.72 -29.74
CA ASP A 7 -3.74 6.67 -28.95
C ASP A 7 -3.49 7.38 -27.61
N GLN A 8 -3.77 8.69 -27.55
CA GLN A 8 -3.51 9.54 -26.38
C GLN A 8 -4.55 9.38 -25.24
N GLN A 9 -5.47 8.41 -25.32
CA GLN A 9 -6.60 8.32 -24.39
C GLN A 9 -6.35 7.43 -23.15
N THR A 10 -5.23 6.70 -23.09
CA THR A 10 -4.91 5.79 -21.96
C THR A 10 -3.98 6.38 -20.90
N THR A 11 -3.30 7.48 -21.17
CA THR A 11 -2.26 8.04 -20.27
C THR A 11 -2.84 8.68 -19.00
N GLY A 12 -4.05 9.26 -19.08
CA GLY A 12 -4.68 9.96 -17.93
C GLY A 12 -5.13 9.01 -16.81
N LEU A 13 -5.65 7.83 -17.16
CA LEU A 13 -6.14 6.84 -16.18
C LEU A 13 -4.98 6.17 -15.42
N GLY A 14 -3.84 5.94 -16.09
CA GLY A 14 -2.64 5.37 -15.48
C GLY A 14 -2.00 6.33 -14.46
N ALA A 15 -1.94 7.62 -14.77
CA ALA A 15 -1.41 8.64 -13.86
C ALA A 15 -2.29 8.82 -12.61
N LEU A 16 -3.62 8.85 -12.78
CA LEU A 16 -4.58 8.91 -11.66
C LEU A 16 -4.49 7.66 -10.78
N SER A 17 -4.44 6.47 -11.37
CA SER A 17 -4.26 5.20 -10.65
C SER A 17 -2.93 5.16 -9.89
N TRP A 18 -1.84 5.66 -10.48
CA TRP A 18 -0.54 5.73 -9.82
C TRP A 18 -0.54 6.68 -8.63
N MET A 19 -1.13 7.87 -8.78
CA MET A 19 -1.25 8.85 -7.70
C MET A 19 -2.13 8.34 -6.57
N GLU A 20 -3.22 7.65 -6.88
CA GLU A 20 -4.12 7.04 -5.90
C GLU A 20 -3.41 5.91 -5.12
N ASN A 21 -2.68 5.03 -5.82
CA ASN A 21 -1.88 3.97 -5.18
C ASN A 21 -0.76 4.55 -4.32
N TYR A 22 -0.12 5.63 -4.76
CA TYR A 22 0.87 6.35 -3.98
C TYR A 22 0.26 6.98 -2.73
N SER A 23 -0.90 7.64 -2.86
CA SER A 23 -1.62 8.24 -1.73
C SER A 23 -2.01 7.18 -0.69
N ARG A 24 -2.63 6.06 -1.13
CA ARG A 24 -2.91 4.90 -0.27
C ARG A 24 -1.67 4.39 0.44
N ARG A 25 -0.54 4.32 -0.26
CA ARG A 25 0.74 3.89 0.32
C ARG A 25 1.27 4.87 1.36
N GLN A 26 1.15 6.17 1.13
CA GLN A 26 1.57 7.19 2.10
C GLN A 26 0.68 7.17 3.35
N GLN A 27 -0.63 6.99 3.19
CA GLN A 27 -1.54 6.81 4.32
C GLN A 27 -1.18 5.55 5.13
N PHE A 28 -0.93 4.43 4.45
CA PHE A 28 -0.48 3.21 5.09
C PHE A 28 0.84 3.42 5.86
N ARG A 29 1.84 4.08 5.25
CA ARG A 29 3.12 4.35 5.91
C ARG A 29 2.95 5.18 7.16
N ARG A 30 2.11 6.23 7.12
CA ARG A 30 1.82 7.05 8.31
C ARG A 30 1.20 6.21 9.42
N MET A 31 0.16 5.45 9.11
CA MET A 31 -0.50 4.56 10.06
C MET A 31 0.46 3.51 10.64
N ALA A 32 1.20 2.81 9.79
CA ALA A 32 2.15 1.78 10.20
C ALA A 32 3.27 2.36 11.08
N ASN A 33 3.80 3.54 10.74
CA ASN A 33 4.82 4.20 11.58
C ASN A 33 4.26 4.60 12.95
N SER A 34 3.02 5.09 13.02
CA SER A 34 2.36 5.37 14.30
C SER A 34 2.19 4.11 15.13
N LEU A 35 1.76 3.00 14.51
CA LEU A 35 1.62 1.71 15.19
C LEU A 35 2.99 1.17 15.65
N LEU A 36 4.03 1.26 14.82
CA LEU A 36 5.37 0.79 15.17
C LEU A 36 6.02 1.56 16.33
N ALA A 37 5.53 2.77 16.63
CA ALA A 37 5.95 3.54 17.81
C ALA A 37 5.34 2.99 19.12
N GLU A 38 4.24 2.24 19.03
CA GLU A 38 3.59 1.60 20.17
C GLU A 38 4.30 0.31 20.58
N LYS A 39 4.07 -0.15 21.82
CA LYS A 39 4.61 -1.41 22.35
C LYS A 39 3.97 -2.63 21.67
N ASP A 40 4.67 -3.77 21.67
CA ASP A 40 4.18 -5.01 21.08
C ASP A 40 2.89 -5.51 21.75
N ASP A 41 2.72 -5.29 23.05
CA ASP A 41 1.49 -5.65 23.77
C ASP A 41 0.29 -4.87 23.23
N VAL A 42 0.45 -3.56 23.02
CA VAL A 42 -0.59 -2.68 22.45
C VAL A 42 -0.90 -3.07 21.01
N LEU A 43 0.13 -3.42 20.23
CA LEU A 43 -0.05 -3.92 18.86
C LEU A 43 -0.85 -5.23 18.85
N SER A 44 -0.52 -6.15 19.75
CA SER A 44 -1.18 -7.45 19.87
C SER A 44 -2.65 -7.31 20.28
N ASP A 45 -2.96 -6.38 21.21
CA ASP A 45 -4.34 -6.04 21.59
C ASP A 45 -5.16 -5.51 20.40
N LEU A 46 -4.51 -4.78 19.48
CA LEU A 46 -5.11 -4.30 18.24
C LEU A 46 -5.17 -5.36 17.13
N GLY A 47 -4.63 -6.56 17.38
CA GLY A 47 -4.56 -7.66 16.42
C GLY A 47 -3.50 -7.45 15.33
N TYR A 48 -2.43 -6.71 15.63
CA TYR A 48 -1.28 -6.51 14.76
C TYR A 48 -0.03 -7.16 15.32
N GLU A 49 0.70 -7.88 14.46
CA GLU A 49 2.10 -8.21 14.75
C GLU A 49 3.02 -7.15 14.15
N ARG A 50 4.02 -6.73 14.94
CA ARG A 50 5.07 -5.81 14.47
C ARG A 50 5.76 -6.34 13.21
N ARG A 51 5.99 -7.65 13.15
CA ARG A 51 6.59 -8.32 11.99
C ARG A 51 5.76 -8.12 10.72
N ASP A 52 4.44 -8.31 10.81
CA ASP A 52 3.55 -8.16 9.66
C ASP A 52 3.48 -6.70 9.17
N LEU A 53 3.50 -5.73 10.09
CA LEU A 53 3.61 -4.31 9.74
C LEU A 53 4.91 -3.99 8.98
N PHE A 54 6.04 -4.56 9.41
CA PHE A 54 7.32 -4.42 8.72
C PHE A 54 7.33 -5.06 7.32
N VAL A 55 6.72 -6.24 7.17
CA VAL A 55 6.61 -6.90 5.86
C VAL A 55 5.72 -6.06 4.93
N ALA A 56 4.58 -5.60 5.43
CA ALA A 56 3.64 -4.75 4.69
C ALA A 56 4.29 -3.42 4.24
N LEU A 57 5.16 -2.82 5.06
CA LEU A 57 5.91 -1.61 4.72
C LEU A 57 6.92 -1.79 3.59
N ASN A 58 7.45 -3.00 3.41
CA ASN A 58 8.44 -3.33 2.39
C ASN A 58 7.84 -3.84 1.07
N LEU A 59 6.52 -4.03 0.99
CA LEU A 59 5.87 -4.48 -0.23
C LEU A 59 6.07 -3.49 -1.40
N PRO A 60 6.11 -3.95 -2.66
CA PRO A 60 6.19 -3.03 -3.80
C PRO A 60 4.95 -2.13 -3.87
N LEU A 61 5.08 -0.95 -4.49
CA LEU A 61 4.00 0.07 -4.55
C LEU A 61 2.74 -0.42 -5.29
N ARG A 62 2.89 -1.45 -6.13
CA ARG A 62 1.80 -2.13 -6.85
C ARG A 62 1.03 -3.12 -5.97
N SER A 63 1.56 -3.47 -4.81
CA SER A 63 0.92 -4.36 -3.85
C SER A 63 0.25 -3.53 -2.76
N ASP A 64 -1.03 -3.79 -2.53
CA ASP A 64 -1.80 -3.14 -1.48
C ASP A 64 -1.40 -3.71 -0.11
N ALA A 65 -0.65 -2.90 0.65
CA ALA A 65 -0.16 -3.25 1.98
C ALA A 65 -1.28 -3.44 3.01
N LEU A 66 -2.40 -2.73 2.87
CA LEU A 66 -3.57 -2.93 3.72
C LEU A 66 -4.22 -4.27 3.45
N ARG A 67 -4.34 -4.64 2.18
CA ARG A 67 -4.89 -5.95 1.78
C ARG A 67 -4.05 -7.10 2.31
N TYR A 68 -2.72 -6.96 2.28
CA TYR A 68 -1.81 -7.93 2.87
C TYR A 68 -2.06 -8.13 4.37
N LEU A 69 -2.16 -7.03 5.15
CA LEU A 69 -2.44 -7.11 6.58
C LEU A 69 -3.82 -7.71 6.88
N GLN A 70 -4.84 -7.36 6.10
CA GLN A 70 -6.18 -7.94 6.26
C GLN A 70 -6.19 -9.44 5.99
N GLN A 71 -5.41 -9.91 5.02
CA GLN A 71 -5.27 -11.33 4.73
C GLN A 71 -4.62 -12.07 5.91
N GLN A 72 -3.63 -11.45 6.53
CA GLN A 72 -2.90 -12.03 7.64
C GLN A 72 -3.72 -12.05 8.93
N ARG A 73 -4.54 -11.01 9.18
CA ARG A 73 -5.47 -10.95 10.30
C ARG A 73 -6.62 -11.99 10.24
N ARG A 74 -6.85 -12.59 9.08
CA ARG A 74 -7.88 -13.62 8.86
C ARG A 74 -7.36 -15.05 9.06
N ARG A 75 -6.07 -15.22 9.32
CA ARG A 75 -5.46 -16.51 9.65
C ARG A 75 -5.44 -16.72 11.15
#